data_AF-A0A5M9ML76-F1
#
_entry.id   AF-A0A5M9ML76-F1
#
_cell.length_a   1.000
_cell.length_b   1.000
_cell.length_c   1.000
_cell.angle_alpha   90.00
_cell.angle_beta   90.00
_cell.angle_gamma   90.00
#
_symmetry.space_group_name_H-M   'P 1'
#
loop_
_entity.id
_entity.type
_entity.pdbx_description
1 polymer ?
#
loop_
_entity_poly.entity_id
_entity_poly.type
_entity_poly.pdbx_seq_one_letter_code
_entity_poly.pdbx_strand_id
1 'polypeptide(L)'
;MNRTKNDPQSNTLAVNFFRYRGLVIRSLSSDIDEGYKRTRDVVIAGIITLLLVDKFGGEIFAFQMCPKPLFAEIIKINHLRVRASKQEPAGLEDHIQDAYGILSRIHIFSSEQWSETKPSSKEDWMIVGNVYQAAVALYCILSLQSLSVLPLTPLLRASCTGHGQRLQVLLSEALSSPRIKRFLLWPLVVLGVEAVNSGPVMRAFVREQLPEMSRHIGSYVPLTVKGVLEKYWALGETRWDACFDRPYMLATQIAVDLSQLP
;
A
#
# COMPACT_ATOMS: atom_id res chain seq x y z
N MET A 1 -0.34 40.13 -14.11
CA MET A 1 0.44 39.52 -15.21
C MET A 1 0.94 38.16 -14.73
N ASN A 2 0.10 37.12 -14.85
CA ASN A 2 0.33 35.78 -14.28
C ASN A 2 1.21 34.92 -15.20
N ARG A 3 2.50 34.81 -14.86
CA ARG A 3 3.45 33.85 -15.45
C ARG A 3 3.60 32.62 -14.54
N THR A 4 2.61 31.73 -14.53
CA THR A 4 2.76 30.37 -13.95
C THR A 4 2.02 29.29 -14.74
N LYS A 5 1.52 29.59 -15.95
CA LYS A 5 0.71 28.64 -16.74
C LYS A 5 1.51 27.61 -17.55
N ASN A 6 2.85 27.71 -17.59
CA ASN A 6 3.73 26.85 -18.39
C ASN A 6 4.89 26.28 -17.57
N ASP A 7 4.59 25.66 -16.43
CA ASP A 7 5.57 24.82 -15.74
C ASP A 7 5.56 23.40 -16.34
N PRO A 8 6.66 22.93 -16.96
CA PRO A 8 6.76 21.58 -17.51
C PRO A 8 6.45 20.49 -16.48
N GLN A 9 6.78 20.72 -15.20
CA GLN A 9 6.50 19.76 -14.13
C GLN A 9 4.99 19.60 -13.89
N SER A 10 4.22 20.69 -13.97
CA SER A 10 2.75 20.68 -13.88
C SER A 10 2.12 19.84 -14.98
N ASN A 11 2.63 19.92 -16.21
CA ASN A 11 2.15 19.10 -17.33
C ASN A 11 2.50 17.62 -17.17
N THR A 12 3.72 17.29 -16.71
CA THR A 12 4.10 15.90 -16.42
C THR A 12 3.27 15.31 -15.28
N LEU A 13 2.98 16.10 -14.24
CA LEU A 13 2.12 15.71 -13.12
C LEU A 13 0.68 15.44 -13.58
N ALA A 14 0.12 16.30 -14.44
CA ALA A 14 -1.22 16.11 -15.03
C ALA A 14 -1.28 14.85 -15.91
N VAL A 15 -0.29 14.63 -16.78
CA VAL A 15 -0.24 13.43 -17.64
C VAL A 15 -0.14 12.15 -16.80
N ASN A 16 0.72 12.14 -15.79
CA ASN A 16 0.82 11.01 -14.87
C ASN A 16 -0.48 10.81 -14.08
N PHE A 17 -1.10 11.90 -13.62
CA PHE A 17 -2.38 11.85 -12.93
C PHE A 17 -3.48 11.22 -13.79
N PHE A 18 -3.66 11.67 -15.03
CA PHE A 18 -4.67 11.08 -15.93
C PHE A 18 -4.36 9.64 -16.30
N ARG A 19 -3.07 9.28 -16.43
CA ARG A 19 -2.65 7.90 -16.66
C ARG A 19 -3.00 6.99 -15.49
N TYR A 20 -2.66 7.38 -14.25
CA TYR A 20 -3.03 6.60 -13.06
C TYR A 20 -4.54 6.58 -12.85
N ARG A 21 -5.25 7.69 -13.08
CA ARG A 21 -6.73 7.75 -13.07
C ARG A 21 -7.32 6.74 -14.04
N GLY A 22 -6.81 6.67 -15.28
CA GLY A 22 -7.26 5.70 -16.27
C GLY A 22 -7.02 4.25 -15.85
N LEU A 23 -5.86 3.95 -15.24
CA LEU A 23 -5.54 2.61 -14.74
C LEU A 23 -6.44 2.21 -13.57
N VAL A 24 -6.69 3.12 -12.62
CA VAL A 24 -7.56 2.84 -11.47
C VAL A 24 -9.02 2.71 -11.90
N ILE A 25 -9.52 3.59 -12.77
CA ILE A 25 -10.90 3.49 -13.29
C ILE A 25 -11.08 2.18 -14.06
N ARG A 26 -10.12 1.78 -14.92
CA ARG A 26 -10.22 0.51 -15.65
C ARG A 26 -10.17 -0.71 -14.73
N SER A 27 -9.31 -0.68 -13.71
CA SER A 27 -9.26 -1.72 -12.68
C SER A 27 -10.63 -1.83 -11.98
N LEU A 28 -11.16 -0.72 -11.48
CA LEU A 28 -12.43 -0.69 -10.75
C LEU A 28 -13.64 -0.99 -11.64
N SER A 29 -13.67 -0.52 -12.88
CA SER A 29 -14.74 -0.80 -13.84
C SER A 29 -14.78 -2.27 -14.21
N SER A 30 -13.61 -2.89 -14.38
CA SER A 30 -13.51 -4.33 -14.59
C SER A 30 -14.01 -5.14 -13.39
N ASP A 31 -13.92 -4.59 -12.17
CA ASP A 31 -14.41 -5.23 -10.95
C ASP A 31 -15.94 -5.04 -10.75
N ILE A 32 -16.51 -3.92 -11.23
CA ILE A 32 -17.95 -3.60 -11.11
C ILE A 32 -18.79 -4.41 -12.12
N ASP A 33 -18.32 -4.56 -13.36
CA ASP A 33 -19.09 -5.21 -14.44
C ASP A 33 -19.24 -6.75 -14.24
N GLU A 34 -18.35 -7.37 -13.46
CA GLU A 34 -18.31 -8.85 -13.31
C GLU A 34 -19.11 -9.38 -12.10
N GLY A 35 -19.77 -8.49 -11.35
CA GLY A 35 -20.62 -8.86 -10.22
C GLY A 35 -19.84 -9.35 -8.99
N TYR A 36 -20.42 -9.09 -7.82
CA TYR A 36 -19.93 -9.34 -6.45
C TYR A 36 -19.47 -10.79 -6.12
N LYS A 37 -19.37 -11.72 -7.08
CA LYS A 37 -19.25 -13.15 -6.81
C LYS A 37 -17.83 -13.70 -6.70
N ARG A 38 -16.76 -13.02 -7.15
CA ARG A 38 -15.43 -13.63 -7.01
C ARG A 38 -14.22 -12.71 -7.21
N THR A 39 -13.94 -11.81 -6.27
CA THR A 39 -12.58 -11.28 -6.20
C THR A 39 -12.17 -10.90 -4.78
N ARG A 40 -11.34 -11.76 -4.19
CA ARG A 40 -10.59 -11.59 -2.94
C ARG A 40 -9.53 -10.48 -3.06
N ASP A 41 -9.56 -9.72 -4.17
CA ASP A 41 -8.60 -8.69 -4.60
C ASP A 41 -8.98 -7.25 -4.21
N VAL A 42 -10.16 -7.00 -3.64
CA VAL A 42 -10.68 -5.63 -3.39
C VAL A 42 -10.03 -4.93 -2.18
N VAL A 43 -9.04 -5.53 -1.53
CA VAL A 43 -8.63 -5.10 -0.18
C VAL A 43 -7.96 -3.72 -0.14
N ILE A 44 -7.39 -3.18 -1.23
CA ILE A 44 -6.44 -2.05 -1.07
C ILE A 44 -6.68 -0.83 -1.98
N ALA A 45 -7.66 -0.80 -2.87
CA ALA A 45 -7.86 0.38 -3.71
C ALA A 45 -9.33 0.70 -4.04
N GLY A 46 -10.24 0.52 -3.08
CA GLY A 46 -11.66 0.81 -3.28
C GLY A 46 -12.03 2.26 -2.96
N ILE A 47 -12.01 3.12 -3.97
CA ILE A 47 -12.92 4.28 -4.13
C ILE A 47 -12.53 5.62 -3.45
N ILE A 48 -11.77 5.67 -2.35
CA ILE A 48 -11.47 6.98 -1.72
C ILE A 48 -10.42 7.81 -2.47
N THR A 49 -9.44 7.19 -3.13
CA THR A 49 -8.44 7.93 -3.95
C THR A 49 -9.06 8.60 -5.18
N LEU A 50 -10.19 8.07 -5.69
CA LEU A 50 -10.83 8.57 -6.90
C LEU A 50 -11.73 9.79 -6.64
N LEU A 51 -12.46 9.78 -5.52
CA LEU A 51 -13.42 10.85 -5.20
C LEU A 51 -12.76 12.11 -4.65
N LEU A 52 -11.54 12.02 -4.11
CA LEU A 52 -10.83 13.16 -3.54
C LEU A 52 -10.16 14.05 -4.58
N VAL A 53 -9.85 13.51 -5.77
CA VAL A 53 -9.21 14.31 -6.81
C VAL A 53 -10.22 15.08 -7.66
N ASP A 54 -11.46 14.58 -7.79
CA ASP A 54 -12.50 15.28 -8.56
C ASP A 54 -13.12 16.46 -7.79
N LYS A 55 -13.03 16.50 -6.44
CA LYS A 55 -13.68 17.57 -5.65
C LYS A 55 -12.77 18.72 -5.19
N PHE A 56 -11.45 18.55 -5.17
CA PHE A 56 -10.54 19.59 -4.70
C PHE A 56 -9.58 19.99 -5.81
N GLY A 57 -10.11 20.85 -6.70
CA GLY A 57 -9.28 21.60 -7.63
C GLY A 57 -8.21 22.38 -6.87
N GLY A 58 -6.95 22.20 -7.27
CA GLY A 58 -5.89 23.17 -7.05
C GLY A 58 -5.09 23.08 -5.75
N GLU A 59 -5.62 22.60 -4.63
CA GLU A 59 -4.92 22.72 -3.33
C GLU A 59 -4.60 21.38 -2.64
N ILE A 60 -3.39 20.88 -2.93
CA ILE A 60 -2.38 20.26 -2.04
C ILE A 60 -2.71 18.97 -1.24
N PHE A 61 -3.93 18.43 -1.19
CA PHE A 61 -4.23 17.45 -0.13
C PHE A 61 -4.11 15.92 -0.40
N ALA A 62 -3.85 15.42 -1.62
CA ALA A 62 -4.16 14.00 -1.89
C ALA A 62 -3.00 12.97 -2.01
N PHE A 63 -1.71 13.32 -2.10
CA PHE A 63 -0.65 12.32 -2.41
C PHE A 63 0.71 12.51 -1.72
N GLN A 64 0.76 13.13 -0.53
CA GLN A 64 2.05 13.29 0.16
C GLN A 64 2.48 12.08 1.01
N MET A 65 1.61 11.08 1.21
CA MET A 65 1.75 10.04 2.25
C MET A 65 2.59 8.83 1.82
N CYS A 66 2.23 8.18 0.69
CA CYS A 66 3.01 7.10 0.07
C CYS A 66 3.91 7.69 -1.02
N PRO A 67 5.18 7.23 -1.17
CA PRO A 67 6.02 7.63 -2.29
C PRO A 67 5.35 7.32 -3.63
N LYS A 68 5.18 8.33 -4.49
CA LYS A 68 4.52 8.19 -5.80
C LYS A 68 5.08 7.02 -6.64
N PRO A 69 6.41 6.78 -6.71
CA PRO A 69 6.95 5.64 -7.44
C PRO A 69 6.47 4.29 -6.86
N LEU A 70 6.46 4.15 -5.54
CA LEU A 70 6.00 2.93 -4.88
C LEU A 70 4.49 2.74 -5.02
N PHE A 71 3.71 3.82 -4.96
CA PHE A 71 2.27 3.78 -5.22
C PHE A 71 1.95 3.27 -6.64
N ALA A 72 2.73 3.69 -7.63
CA ALA A 72 2.62 3.17 -8.99
C ALA A 72 2.87 1.66 -9.04
N GLU A 73 3.84 1.15 -8.29
CA GLU A 73 4.09 -0.29 -8.19
C GLU A 73 2.96 -1.03 -7.46
N ILE A 74 2.33 -0.46 -6.42
CA ILE A 74 1.12 -1.02 -5.79
C ILE A 74 0.00 -1.20 -6.83
N ILE A 75 -0.25 -0.19 -7.66
CA ILE A 75 -1.26 -0.27 -8.74
C ILE A 75 -0.92 -1.40 -9.72
N LYS A 76 0.36 -1.51 -10.12
CA LYS A 76 0.82 -2.57 -11.03
C LYS A 76 0.68 -3.97 -10.41
N ILE A 77 0.97 -4.12 -9.11
CA ILE A 77 0.76 -5.38 -8.38
C ILE A 77 -0.72 -5.74 -8.43
N ASN A 78 -1.62 -4.81 -8.11
CA ASN A 78 -3.07 -5.06 -8.14
C ASN A 78 -3.55 -5.45 -9.54
N HIS A 79 -3.11 -4.72 -10.57
CA HIS A 79 -3.44 -5.04 -11.95
C HIS A 79 -2.93 -6.42 -12.37
N LEU A 80 -1.72 -6.80 -11.94
CA LEU A 80 -1.17 -8.13 -12.18
C LEU A 80 -1.98 -9.21 -11.45
N ARG A 81 -2.42 -8.97 -10.22
CA ARG A 81 -3.31 -9.87 -9.47
C ARG A 81 -4.62 -10.12 -10.21
N VAL A 82 -5.28 -9.06 -10.69
CA VAL A 82 -6.52 -9.17 -11.47
C VAL A 82 -6.31 -9.93 -12.77
N ARG A 83 -5.19 -9.71 -13.48
CA ARG A 83 -4.88 -10.50 -14.69
C ARG A 83 -4.64 -11.97 -14.36
N ALA A 84 -3.89 -12.25 -13.30
CA ALA A 84 -3.58 -13.61 -12.87
C ALA A 84 -4.81 -14.38 -12.38
N SER A 85 -5.80 -13.72 -11.79
CA SER A 85 -7.06 -14.37 -11.37
C SER A 85 -8.00 -14.71 -12.54
N LYS A 86 -7.80 -14.11 -13.72
CA LYS A 86 -8.63 -14.28 -14.91
C LYS A 86 -8.07 -15.25 -15.96
N GLN A 87 -6.77 -15.51 -15.98
CA GLN A 87 -6.12 -16.21 -17.11
C GLN A 87 -5.90 -17.72 -16.88
N GLU A 88 -6.03 -18.46 -17.99
CA GLU A 88 -5.53 -19.84 -18.15
C GLU A 88 -3.99 -19.87 -18.35
N PRO A 89 -3.31 -21.01 -18.15
CA PRO A 89 -1.86 -21.11 -17.89
C PRO A 89 -0.90 -20.50 -18.93
N ALA A 90 -1.36 -20.15 -20.11
CA ALA A 90 -0.55 -19.71 -21.25
C ALA A 90 0.13 -18.33 -21.08
N GLY A 91 -0.19 -17.56 -20.03
CA GLY A 91 0.40 -16.24 -19.72
C GLY A 91 1.26 -16.19 -18.45
N LEU A 92 1.54 -17.34 -17.82
CA LEU A 92 2.18 -17.37 -16.50
C LEU A 92 3.63 -16.85 -16.51
N GLU A 93 4.40 -17.15 -17.56
CA GLU A 93 5.80 -16.69 -17.68
C GLU A 93 5.88 -15.16 -17.78
N ASP A 94 5.00 -14.55 -18.57
CA ASP A 94 4.89 -13.09 -18.69
C ASP A 94 4.51 -12.46 -17.34
N HIS A 95 3.61 -13.09 -16.58
CA HIS A 95 3.24 -12.64 -15.25
C HIS A 95 4.38 -12.73 -14.23
N ILE A 96 5.19 -13.80 -14.29
CA ILE A 96 6.39 -13.96 -13.47
C ILE A 96 7.40 -12.85 -13.78
N GLN A 97 7.66 -12.61 -15.08
CA GLN A 97 8.60 -11.58 -15.52
C GLN A 97 8.13 -10.18 -15.09
N ASP A 98 6.84 -9.88 -15.23
CA ASP A 98 6.24 -8.64 -14.74
C ASP A 98 6.41 -8.48 -13.22
N ALA A 99 6.19 -9.56 -12.45
CA ALA A 99 6.33 -9.56 -11.00
C ALA A 99 7.76 -9.24 -10.55
N TYR A 100 8.76 -9.89 -11.14
CA TYR A 100 10.17 -9.59 -10.84
C TYR A 100 10.58 -8.20 -11.31
N GLY A 101 10.05 -7.73 -12.44
CA GLY A 101 10.25 -6.36 -12.90
C GLY A 101 9.70 -5.31 -11.92
N ILE A 102 8.52 -5.56 -11.34
CA ILE A 102 7.95 -4.73 -10.27
C ILE A 102 8.85 -4.77 -9.03
N LEU A 103 9.23 -5.96 -8.58
CA LEU A 103 10.06 -6.14 -7.38
C LEU A 103 11.42 -5.43 -7.49
N SER A 104 12.07 -5.53 -8.65
CA SER A 104 13.31 -4.81 -8.94
C SER A 104 13.15 -3.29 -8.84
N ARG A 105 12.07 -2.72 -9.42
CA ARG A 105 11.77 -1.29 -9.32
C ARG A 105 11.51 -0.83 -7.87
N ILE A 106 10.90 -1.68 -7.04
CA ILE A 106 10.72 -1.41 -5.61
C ILE A 106 12.08 -1.39 -4.89
N HIS A 107 12.98 -2.34 -5.21
CA HIS A 107 14.30 -2.41 -4.56
C HIS A 107 15.22 -1.25 -4.92
N ILE A 108 15.18 -0.74 -6.15
CA ILE A 108 16.00 0.41 -6.57
C ILE A 108 15.43 1.77 -6.16
N PHE A 109 14.22 1.81 -5.58
CA PHE A 109 13.63 3.06 -5.09
C PHE A 109 14.53 3.69 -4.01
N SER A 110 14.83 4.99 -4.17
CA SER A 110 15.61 5.76 -3.20
C SER A 110 14.71 6.62 -2.31
N SER A 111 14.58 6.23 -1.04
CA SER A 111 13.90 7.02 -0.01
C SER A 111 14.58 8.37 0.22
N GLU A 112 15.90 8.43 0.07
CA GLU A 112 16.69 9.65 0.21
C GLU A 112 16.31 10.66 -0.86
N GLN A 113 16.42 10.29 -2.14
CA GLN A 113 16.05 11.18 -3.26
C GLN A 113 14.58 11.60 -3.17
N TRP A 114 13.70 10.70 -2.75
CA TRP A 114 12.30 11.04 -2.56
C TRP A 114 12.08 12.05 -1.43
N SER A 115 12.76 11.88 -0.30
CA SER A 115 12.61 12.75 0.88
C SER A 115 13.03 14.19 0.64
N GLU A 116 14.01 14.42 -0.26
CA GLU A 116 14.49 15.76 -0.65
C GLU A 116 13.42 16.59 -1.35
N THR A 117 12.40 15.95 -1.92
CA THR A 117 11.30 16.62 -2.62
C THR A 117 10.19 17.10 -1.66
N LYS A 118 10.34 16.93 -0.34
CA LYS A 118 9.29 17.17 0.65
C LYS A 118 9.48 18.47 1.43
N PRO A 119 8.40 19.20 1.75
CA PRO A 119 8.49 20.56 2.27
C PRO A 119 8.91 20.69 3.75
N SER A 120 9.26 19.60 4.46
CA SER A 120 9.70 19.65 5.88
C SER A 120 10.21 18.30 6.38
N SER A 121 11.21 18.29 7.29
CA SER A 121 11.86 17.12 7.92
C SER A 121 12.22 15.98 6.96
N LYS A 122 13.42 16.07 6.38
CA LYS A 122 13.97 15.03 5.49
C LYS A 122 13.98 13.66 6.18
N GLU A 123 14.32 13.62 7.47
CA GLU A 123 14.43 12.41 8.27
C GLU A 123 13.11 11.67 8.41
N ASP A 124 12.03 12.37 8.81
CA ASP A 124 10.68 11.80 8.93
C ASP A 124 10.25 11.17 7.58
N TRP A 125 10.49 11.86 6.46
CA TRP A 125 10.14 11.33 5.13
C TRP A 125 11.07 10.21 4.67
N MET A 126 12.36 10.23 5.00
CA MET A 126 13.24 9.10 4.71
C MET A 126 12.73 7.82 5.39
N ILE A 127 12.32 7.92 6.66
CA ILE A 127 11.75 6.80 7.42
C ILE A 127 10.46 6.31 6.74
N VAL A 128 9.53 7.21 6.40
CA VAL A 128 8.30 6.84 5.68
C VAL A 128 8.61 6.14 4.36
N GLY A 129 9.56 6.66 3.58
CA GLY A 129 9.99 6.06 2.31
C GLY A 129 10.49 4.62 2.49
N ASN A 130 11.33 4.41 3.51
CA ASN A 130 11.88 3.10 3.84
C ASN A 130 10.80 2.12 4.33
N VAL A 131 9.86 2.59 5.16
CA VAL A 131 8.70 1.80 5.62
C VAL A 131 7.89 1.33 4.41
N TYR A 132 7.54 2.24 3.51
CA TYR A 132 6.76 1.89 2.32
C TYR A 132 7.55 0.98 1.37
N GLN A 133 8.85 1.17 1.19
CA GLN A 133 9.65 0.29 0.34
C GLN A 133 9.59 -1.17 0.82
N ALA A 134 9.83 -1.40 2.12
CA ALA A 134 9.78 -2.73 2.71
C ALA A 134 8.36 -3.33 2.65
N ALA A 135 7.34 -2.53 2.97
CA ALA A 135 5.95 -2.98 2.93
C ALA A 135 5.47 -3.30 1.50
N VAL A 136 5.84 -2.51 0.49
CA VAL A 136 5.47 -2.79 -0.90
C VAL A 136 6.21 -4.01 -1.45
N ALA A 137 7.45 -4.24 -1.04
CA ALA A 137 8.17 -5.47 -1.38
C ALA A 137 7.49 -6.72 -0.78
N LEU A 138 7.11 -6.67 0.51
CA LEU A 138 6.33 -7.73 1.15
C LEU A 138 4.99 -7.96 0.46
N TYR A 139 4.26 -6.87 0.17
CA TYR A 139 2.99 -6.95 -0.50
C TYR A 139 3.13 -7.61 -1.87
N CYS A 140 4.11 -7.20 -2.67
CA CYS A 140 4.40 -7.80 -3.97
C CYS A 140 4.59 -9.32 -3.86
N ILE A 141 5.48 -9.77 -2.97
CA ILE A 141 5.81 -11.19 -2.85
C ILE A 141 4.62 -11.99 -2.30
N LEU A 142 4.08 -11.61 -1.14
CA LEU A 142 3.04 -12.36 -0.44
C LEU A 142 1.74 -12.41 -1.25
N SER A 143 1.36 -11.30 -1.86
CA SER A 143 0.11 -11.22 -2.63
C SER A 143 0.21 -12.01 -3.94
N LEU A 144 1.33 -11.95 -4.65
CA LEU A 144 1.49 -12.68 -5.92
C LEU A 144 1.76 -14.18 -5.70
N GLN A 145 2.37 -14.58 -4.58
CA GLN A 145 2.47 -15.99 -4.19
C GLN A 145 1.11 -16.62 -3.89
N SER A 146 0.17 -15.83 -3.35
CA SER A 146 -1.19 -16.30 -3.06
C SER A 146 -1.99 -16.68 -4.31
N LEU A 147 -1.63 -16.11 -5.47
CA LEU A 147 -2.18 -16.41 -6.79
C LEU A 147 -1.26 -17.32 -7.63
N SER A 148 -0.23 -17.91 -7.03
CA SER A 148 0.77 -18.75 -7.70
C SER A 148 1.53 -18.05 -8.85
N VAL A 149 1.53 -16.72 -8.91
CA VAL A 149 2.31 -15.95 -9.89
C VAL A 149 3.78 -16.01 -9.51
N LEU A 150 4.11 -15.67 -8.26
CA LEU A 150 5.48 -15.87 -7.75
C LEU A 150 5.60 -17.24 -7.10
N PRO A 151 6.71 -17.97 -7.31
CA PRO A 151 6.89 -19.29 -6.72
C PRO A 151 7.15 -19.20 -5.20
N LEU A 152 6.82 -20.27 -4.48
CA LEU A 152 7.15 -20.44 -3.06
C LEU A 152 8.58 -20.99 -2.92
N THR A 153 9.59 -20.13 -3.06
CA THR A 153 11.00 -20.53 -2.94
C THR A 153 11.62 -20.12 -1.60
N PRO A 154 12.63 -20.86 -1.07
CA PRO A 154 13.35 -20.45 0.13
C PRO A 154 13.98 -19.05 0.02
N LEU A 155 14.41 -18.65 -1.18
CA LEU A 155 14.97 -17.33 -1.45
C LEU A 155 13.94 -16.22 -1.22
N LEU A 156 12.75 -16.34 -1.81
CA LEU A 156 11.67 -15.36 -1.61
C LEU A 156 11.17 -15.36 -0.16
N ARG A 157 11.15 -16.53 0.49
CA ARG A 157 10.80 -16.63 1.91
C ARG A 157 11.84 -15.92 2.81
N ALA A 158 13.13 -16.08 2.53
CA ALA A 158 14.19 -15.33 3.21
C ALA A 158 14.06 -13.82 2.96
N SER A 159 13.72 -13.42 1.73
CA SER A 159 13.44 -12.02 1.39
C SER A 159 12.28 -11.45 2.20
N CYS A 160 11.15 -12.16 2.29
CA CYS A 160 10.03 -11.75 3.14
C CYS A 160 10.42 -11.64 4.62
N THR A 161 11.21 -12.57 5.15
CA THR A 161 11.67 -12.50 6.54
C THR A 161 12.55 -11.27 6.77
N GLY A 162 13.48 -10.99 5.85
CA GLY A 162 14.34 -9.80 5.92
C GLY A 162 13.55 -8.49 5.83
N HIS A 163 12.59 -8.39 4.88
CA HIS A 163 11.72 -7.22 4.77
C HIS A 163 10.80 -7.07 5.99
N GLY A 164 10.28 -8.17 6.55
CA GLY A 164 9.44 -8.17 7.75
C GLY A 164 10.19 -7.65 8.98
N GLN A 165 11.40 -8.14 9.22
CA GLN A 165 12.26 -7.66 10.30
C GLN A 165 12.61 -6.19 10.14
N ARG A 166 13.04 -5.78 8.93
CA ARG A 166 13.35 -4.38 8.62
C ARG A 166 12.13 -3.48 8.81
N LEU A 167 10.95 -3.92 8.35
CA LEU A 167 9.72 -3.17 8.47
C LEU A 167 9.29 -3.00 9.94
N GLN A 168 9.47 -4.02 10.78
CA GLN A 168 9.20 -3.92 12.22
C GLN A 168 10.08 -2.88 12.91
N VAL A 169 11.39 -2.87 12.62
CA VAL A 169 12.33 -1.88 13.17
C VAL A 169 11.94 -0.47 12.73
N LEU A 170 11.73 -0.28 11.43
CA LEU A 170 11.33 1.02 10.88
C LEU A 170 9.99 1.51 11.43
N LEU A 171 9.01 0.62 11.61
CA LEU A 171 7.72 0.98 12.21
C LEU A 171 7.84 1.34 13.67
N SER A 172 8.73 0.69 14.44
CA SER A 172 8.94 1.03 15.86
C SER A 172 9.43 2.47 16.01
N GLU A 173 10.33 2.90 15.13
CA GLU A 173 10.80 4.29 15.07
C GLU A 173 9.70 5.23 14.57
N ALA A 174 9.10 4.92 13.42
CA ALA A 174 8.15 5.79 12.74
C ALA A 174 6.84 6.02 13.53
N LEU A 175 6.36 5.00 14.26
CA LEU A 175 5.15 5.11 15.08
C LEU A 175 5.33 5.97 16.34
N SER A 176 6.57 6.27 16.70
CA SER A 176 6.90 7.21 17.80
C SER A 176 6.77 8.67 17.36
N SER A 177 6.81 8.96 16.06
CA SER A 177 6.66 10.32 15.51
C SER A 177 5.19 10.63 15.20
N PRO A 178 4.50 11.52 15.96
CA PRO A 178 3.09 11.82 15.75
C PRO A 178 2.80 12.49 14.40
N ARG A 179 3.82 13.05 13.73
CA ARG A 179 3.69 13.71 12.42
C ARG A 179 3.44 12.72 11.29
N ILE A 180 4.10 11.56 11.37
CA ILE A 180 4.07 10.54 10.32
C ILE A 180 3.26 9.30 10.70
N LYS A 181 2.96 9.10 12.00
CA LYS A 181 2.22 7.94 12.53
C LYS A 181 0.95 7.62 11.75
N ARG A 182 0.19 8.64 11.36
CA ARG A 182 -1.07 8.50 10.59
C ARG A 182 -0.90 7.86 9.20
N PHE A 183 0.30 7.84 8.64
CA PHE A 183 0.60 7.28 7.31
C PHE A 183 0.98 5.80 7.36
N LEU A 184 1.05 5.20 8.55
CA LEU A 184 1.71 3.89 8.74
C LEU A 184 0.72 2.73 8.89
N LEU A 185 -0.60 2.97 8.76
CA LEU A 185 -1.60 1.92 8.90
C LEU A 185 -1.41 0.79 7.89
N TRP A 186 -1.27 1.13 6.61
CA TRP A 186 -1.12 0.11 5.56
C TRP A 186 0.17 -0.71 5.71
N PRO A 187 1.35 -0.09 5.92
CA PRO A 187 2.55 -0.86 6.26
C PRO A 187 2.40 -1.75 7.51
N LEU A 188 1.69 -1.28 8.56
CA LEU A 188 1.43 -2.07 9.75
C LEU A 188 0.52 -3.28 9.48
N VAL A 189 -0.47 -3.14 8.59
CA VAL A 189 -1.31 -4.24 8.11
C VAL A 189 -0.46 -5.28 7.37
N VAL A 190 0.40 -4.84 6.44
CA VAL A 190 1.29 -5.73 5.69
C VAL A 190 2.22 -6.50 6.62
N LEU A 191 2.81 -5.82 7.61
CA LEU A 191 3.62 -6.48 8.65
C LEU A 191 2.78 -7.52 9.42
N GLY A 192 1.52 -7.21 9.73
CA GLY A 192 0.59 -8.13 10.37
C GLY A 192 0.35 -9.42 9.59
N VAL A 193 0.27 -9.34 8.26
CA VAL A 193 0.14 -10.54 7.41
C VAL A 193 1.42 -11.37 7.48
N GLU A 194 2.58 -10.73 7.37
CA GLU A 194 3.89 -11.40 7.45
C GLU A 194 4.16 -11.99 8.86
N ALA A 195 3.61 -11.40 9.92
CA ALA A 195 3.77 -11.87 11.29
C ALA A 195 3.27 -13.31 11.53
N VAL A 196 2.44 -13.86 10.63
CA VAL A 196 2.07 -15.28 10.70
C VAL A 196 3.29 -16.19 10.51
N ASN A 197 4.24 -15.81 9.66
CA ASN A 197 5.46 -16.56 9.35
C ASN A 197 6.63 -16.16 10.27
N SER A 198 6.64 -14.92 10.76
CA SER A 198 7.76 -14.34 11.53
C SER A 198 7.67 -14.54 13.05
N GLY A 199 6.58 -15.14 13.57
CA GLY A 199 6.48 -15.60 14.97
C GLY A 199 5.76 -14.65 15.95
N PRO A 200 5.68 -15.03 17.24
CA PRO A 200 4.80 -14.38 18.22
C PRO A 200 5.20 -12.94 18.57
N VAL A 201 6.50 -12.61 18.51
CA VAL A 201 7.01 -11.26 18.81
C VAL A 201 6.45 -10.23 17.83
N MET A 202 6.48 -10.53 16.54
CA MET A 202 5.95 -9.62 15.51
C MET A 202 4.43 -9.49 15.60
N ARG A 203 3.72 -10.58 15.94
CA ARG A 203 2.27 -10.55 16.19
C ARG A 203 1.93 -9.67 17.40
N ALA A 204 2.69 -9.78 18.49
CA ALA A 204 2.51 -8.95 19.68
C ALA A 204 2.72 -7.46 19.35
N PHE A 205 3.80 -7.12 18.64
CA PHE A 205 4.06 -5.76 18.18
C PHE A 205 2.87 -5.18 17.38
N VAL A 206 2.40 -5.89 16.34
CA VAL A 206 1.28 -5.42 15.53
C VAL A 206 -0.01 -5.29 16.36
N ARG A 207 -0.27 -6.25 17.25
CA ARG A 207 -1.44 -6.23 18.15
C ARG A 207 -1.46 -5.00 19.05
N GLU A 208 -0.31 -4.59 19.58
CA GLU A 208 -0.18 -3.44 20.48
C GLU A 208 -0.29 -2.10 19.74
N GLN A 209 0.26 -2.01 18.52
CA GLN A 209 0.29 -0.76 17.77
C GLN A 209 -1.07 -0.38 17.16
N LEU A 210 -1.92 -1.35 16.83
CA LEU A 210 -3.22 -1.08 16.19
C LEU A 210 -4.20 -0.28 17.08
N PRO A 211 -4.40 -0.61 18.37
CA PRO A 211 -5.19 0.23 19.29
C PRO A 211 -4.59 1.63 19.49
N GLU A 212 -3.27 1.76 19.60
CA GLU A 212 -2.60 3.06 19.70
C GLU A 212 -2.84 3.91 18.46
N MET A 213 -2.79 3.29 17.29
CA MET A 213 -3.10 3.96 16.04
C MET A 213 -4.56 4.39 16.00
N SER A 214 -5.50 3.52 16.38
CA SER A 214 -6.93 3.86 16.44
C SER A 214 -7.20 5.11 17.28
N ARG A 215 -6.59 5.21 18.48
CA ARG A 215 -6.67 6.40 19.33
C ARG A 215 -6.09 7.63 18.65
N HIS A 216 -4.93 7.49 18.00
CA HIS A 216 -4.23 8.62 17.37
C HIS A 216 -4.96 9.17 16.14
N ILE A 217 -5.47 8.30 15.25
CA ILE A 217 -6.21 8.71 14.04
C ILE A 217 -7.71 8.88 14.28
N GLY A 218 -8.23 8.66 15.50
CA GLY A 218 -9.65 8.85 15.82
C GLY A 218 -10.60 7.94 15.03
N SER A 219 -10.13 6.77 14.61
CA SER A 219 -10.87 5.85 13.73
C SER A 219 -10.91 4.45 14.29
N TYR A 220 -12.03 3.74 14.11
CA TYR A 220 -12.16 2.34 14.48
C TYR A 220 -11.46 1.39 13.48
N VAL A 221 -11.05 1.88 12.31
CA VAL A 221 -10.46 1.05 11.23
C VAL A 221 -9.26 0.20 11.70
N PRO A 222 -8.29 0.72 12.48
CA PRO A 222 -7.20 -0.12 13.01
C PRO A 222 -7.67 -1.23 13.95
N LEU A 223 -8.77 -1.04 14.69
CA LEU A 223 -9.35 -2.08 15.55
C LEU A 223 -10.01 -3.17 14.71
N THR A 224 -10.66 -2.82 13.60
CA THR A 224 -11.15 -3.80 12.62
C THR A 224 -10.00 -4.62 12.05
N VAL A 225 -8.91 -3.96 11.64
CA VAL A 225 -7.68 -4.64 11.18
C VAL A 225 -7.14 -5.60 12.23
N LYS A 226 -7.10 -5.19 13.51
CA LYS A 226 -6.67 -6.04 14.62
C LYS A 226 -7.50 -7.33 14.68
N GLY A 227 -8.82 -7.22 14.61
CA GLY A 227 -9.71 -8.40 14.62
C GLY A 227 -9.49 -9.33 13.42
N VAL A 228 -9.27 -8.76 12.22
CA VAL A 228 -8.96 -9.52 11.00
C VAL A 228 -7.65 -10.29 11.16
N LEU A 229 -6.59 -9.62 11.59
CA LEU A 229 -5.28 -10.23 11.79
C LEU A 229 -5.27 -11.28 12.90
N GLU A 230 -5.95 -11.03 14.02
CA GLU A 230 -6.04 -12.02 15.11
C GLU A 230 -6.79 -13.28 14.68
N LYS A 231 -7.89 -13.13 13.92
CA LYS A 231 -8.59 -14.26 13.30
C LYS A 231 -7.66 -15.01 12.34
N TYR A 232 -6.97 -14.29 11.46
CA TYR A 232 -6.04 -14.88 10.50
C TYR A 232 -4.91 -15.66 11.19
N TRP A 233 -4.28 -15.09 12.22
CA TRP A 233 -3.23 -15.76 12.99
C TRP A 233 -3.73 -17.02 13.72
N ALA A 234 -4.99 -17.03 14.18
CA ALA A 234 -5.60 -18.18 14.84
C ALA A 234 -5.92 -19.33 13.87
N LEU A 235 -6.21 -19.03 12.61
CA LEU A 235 -6.47 -20.02 11.57
C LEU A 235 -5.20 -20.76 11.11
N GLY A 236 -4.01 -20.22 11.37
CA GLY A 236 -2.73 -20.81 10.95
C GLY A 236 -2.48 -20.76 9.43
N GLU A 237 -3.35 -20.08 8.68
CA GLU A 237 -3.18 -19.82 7.25
C GLU A 237 -2.04 -18.83 7.01
N THR A 238 -1.35 -18.98 5.88
CA THR A 238 -0.15 -18.17 5.57
C THR A 238 -0.26 -17.38 4.28
N ARG A 239 -1.36 -17.59 3.53
CA ARG A 239 -1.61 -16.93 2.25
C ARG A 239 -2.26 -15.57 2.46
N TRP A 240 -1.84 -14.61 1.63
CA TRP A 240 -2.40 -13.26 1.60
C TRP A 240 -3.94 -13.25 1.49
N ASP A 241 -4.51 -14.04 0.58
CA ASP A 241 -5.96 -14.07 0.32
C ASP A 241 -6.77 -14.81 1.40
N ALA A 242 -6.10 -15.46 2.35
CA ALA A 242 -6.74 -16.05 3.52
C ALA A 242 -6.86 -15.02 4.66
N CYS A 243 -6.01 -14.00 4.69
CA CYS A 243 -6.11 -12.90 5.65
C CYS A 243 -7.34 -12.02 5.38
N PHE A 244 -7.71 -11.85 4.11
CA PHE A 244 -8.81 -10.98 3.71
C PHE A 244 -9.91 -11.78 3.03
N ASP A 245 -10.79 -12.36 3.84
CA ASP A 245 -11.92 -13.20 3.42
C ASP A 245 -13.07 -12.42 2.77
N ARG A 246 -13.10 -11.10 2.91
CA ARG A 246 -14.11 -10.19 2.35
C ARG A 246 -13.49 -8.84 2.02
N PRO A 247 -14.17 -7.97 1.26
CA PRO A 247 -13.72 -6.60 1.05
C PRO A 247 -13.68 -5.86 2.39
N TYR A 248 -12.52 -5.31 2.75
CA TYR A 248 -12.38 -4.44 3.92
C TYR A 248 -12.13 -3.01 3.45
N MET A 249 -13.01 -2.08 3.84
CA MET A 249 -12.77 -0.66 3.63
C MET A 249 -11.75 -0.16 4.66
N LEU A 250 -10.46 -0.27 4.32
CA LEU A 250 -9.37 0.29 5.13
C LEU A 250 -9.17 1.78 4.85
N ALA A 251 -10.26 2.54 4.97
CA ALA A 251 -10.26 3.98 4.79
C ALA A 251 -9.49 4.66 5.94
N THR A 252 -8.31 5.20 5.67
CA THR A 252 -7.67 6.13 6.59
C THR A 252 -8.44 7.45 6.59
N GLN A 253 -8.81 7.95 7.77
CA GLN A 253 -9.46 9.25 7.90
C GLN A 253 -8.56 10.34 7.32
N ILE A 254 -9.15 11.20 6.49
CA ILE A 254 -8.54 12.44 6.04
C ILE A 254 -9.12 13.53 6.91
N ALA A 255 -8.33 14.01 7.85
CA ALA A 255 -8.61 15.27 8.53
C ALA A 255 -8.35 16.40 7.54
N VAL A 256 -9.41 17.13 7.18
CA VAL A 256 -9.34 18.36 6.38
C VAL A 256 -9.28 19.52 7.37
N ASP A 257 -8.23 20.33 7.28
CA ASP A 257 -8.19 21.64 7.94
C ASP A 257 -9.09 22.58 7.14
N LEU A 258 -10.16 23.09 7.77
CA LEU A 258 -11.13 24.00 7.17
C LEU A 258 -10.84 25.47 7.55
N SER A 259 -9.74 25.75 8.26
CA SER A 259 -9.44 27.08 8.81
C SER A 259 -9.11 28.15 7.76
N GLN A 260 -8.97 27.77 6.50
CA GLN A 260 -8.63 28.65 5.37
C GLN A 260 -9.62 28.55 4.18
N LEU A 261 -10.86 28.10 4.42
CA LEU A 261 -11.92 28.31 3.42
C LEU A 261 -12.50 29.72 3.60
N PRO A 262 -12.59 30.54 2.53
CA PRO A 262 -13.28 31.83 2.59
C PRO A 262 -14.78 31.69 2.87
#